data_AF-A0A086QQF1-F1
#
_entry.id   AF-A0A086QQF1-F1
#
_cell.length_a   1.000
_cell.length_b   1.000
_cell.length_c   1.000
_cell.angle_alpha   90.00
_cell.angle_beta   90.00
_cell.angle_gamma   90.00
#
_symmetry.space_group_name_H-M   'P 1'
#
loop_
_entity.id
_entity.type
_entity.pdbx_description
1 polymer ?
#
loop_
_entity_poly.entity_id
_entity_poly.type
_entity_poly.pdbx_seq_one_letter_code
_entity_poly.pdbx_strand_id
1 'polypeptide(L)'
;MIKSLSQLPLDRLAKEPAVLQLKLEDLNGALEEAVVDNCSVLLSSSRCLTYVEGDVASVASRLSGLQQSLSQLKERLQVFMDISGRASSTHAALQLLWAMQETVTELMALPAMIRNCCKARLYSEALDLAVFAREQLVSLGARCRREEPLLRVIGRQVEEERIACHAALLQELGTAENFAHIVKLLGHLRRVGLFPEDHLRRQFIDRRGASVSALKSAVETQCANDCVRGLCSAASLLSGAILEVVTQYRAIFGDLHMSIAFWLRMQVTWFLLLVHRNLTLSRRKHRNEPLACHRGDSRSVPPLMTSLKDKAWLHVGAQLPEGRVGEEPPLDAASLSSLYRHTQHAACCLRRVGAYFFPAVVPVFEHYLHSVLQHKGNVALSRLHQDLRCYSWDSSALFRSLLEKCEEVSHDAGPLVKFSSVCDESGASERFALLRHPPLCTFMNELLKVLNAALDFPLFTVVTALPTMFKRILLRGAYILESIRRDVIEQTTDKQTKDEFASLCQAYVNILLPLLVADLRSVLNFKFVPEAVFSDVKDWVEQQRLYETSCCV
;
A
#
# COMPACT_ATOMS: atom_id res chain seq x y z
N MET A 1 -1.71 -118.65 37.18
CA MET A 1 -1.84 -119.03 38.60
C MET A 1 -3.27 -119.10 39.12
N ILE A 2 -4.31 -118.54 38.48
CA ILE A 2 -5.69 -118.70 39.00
C ILE A 2 -6.27 -120.12 38.73
N LYS A 3 -5.84 -120.80 37.65
CA LYS A 3 -6.31 -122.18 37.33
C LYS A 3 -5.79 -123.27 38.26
N SER A 4 -4.72 -123.03 39.00
CA SER A 4 -4.15 -124.00 39.95
C SER A 4 -4.76 -123.89 41.35
N LEU A 5 -5.55 -122.84 41.64
CA LEU A 5 -6.15 -122.62 42.96
C LEU A 5 -7.42 -123.47 43.20
N SER A 6 -7.99 -124.10 42.17
CA SER A 6 -9.23 -124.90 42.30
C SER A 6 -8.99 -126.41 42.50
N GLN A 7 -7.75 -126.88 42.50
CA GLN A 7 -7.41 -128.32 42.56
C GLN A 7 -6.66 -128.73 43.84
N LEU A 8 -6.50 -127.82 44.81
CA LEU A 8 -6.02 -128.20 46.14
C LEU A 8 -7.05 -127.89 47.22
N PRO A 9 -7.27 -128.83 48.16
CA PRO A 9 -8.24 -128.70 49.24
C PRO A 9 -7.85 -127.54 50.18
N LEU A 10 -8.88 -126.98 50.83
CA LEU A 10 -8.84 -125.79 51.70
C LEU A 10 -7.65 -125.76 52.69
N ASP A 11 -7.19 -126.93 53.15
CA ASP A 11 -6.05 -127.10 54.07
C ASP A 11 -4.69 -126.68 53.51
N ARG A 12 -4.51 -126.69 52.18
CA ARG A 12 -3.28 -126.24 51.51
C ARG A 12 -3.34 -124.76 51.14
N LEU A 13 -4.52 -124.21 50.86
CA LEU A 13 -4.72 -122.79 50.52
C LEU A 13 -4.50 -121.87 51.74
N ALA A 14 -4.86 -122.33 52.94
CA ALA A 14 -4.57 -121.59 54.17
C ALA A 14 -3.06 -121.48 54.47
N LYS A 15 -2.26 -122.42 53.95
CA LYS A 15 -0.78 -122.46 54.12
C LYS A 15 -0.03 -121.84 52.94
N GLU A 16 -0.68 -121.65 51.79
CA GLU A 16 -0.09 -121.09 50.59
C GLU A 16 0.33 -119.60 50.68
N PRO A 17 -0.42 -118.68 51.34
CA PRO A 17 0.07 -117.32 51.57
C PRO A 17 1.28 -117.30 52.50
N ALA A 18 1.33 -118.21 53.47
CA ALA A 18 2.52 -118.37 54.31
C ALA A 18 3.72 -118.86 53.49
N VAL A 19 3.53 -119.80 52.55
CA VAL A 19 4.60 -120.27 51.64
C VAL A 19 5.03 -119.20 50.63
N LEU A 20 4.12 -118.35 50.15
CA LEU A 20 4.46 -117.23 49.27
C LEU A 20 5.14 -116.08 50.02
N GLN A 21 4.74 -115.80 51.27
CA GLN A 21 5.46 -114.87 52.14
C GLN A 21 6.87 -115.40 52.39
N LEU A 22 7.02 -116.70 52.67
CA LEU A 22 8.33 -117.33 52.83
C LEU A 22 9.17 -117.22 51.55
N LYS A 23 8.59 -117.43 50.36
CA LYS A 23 9.32 -117.25 49.09
C LYS A 23 9.65 -115.80 48.76
N LEU A 24 8.81 -114.86 49.17
CA LEU A 24 9.06 -113.43 48.99
C LEU A 24 10.13 -112.96 49.97
N GLU A 25 10.11 -113.45 51.22
CA GLU A 25 11.17 -113.28 52.21
C GLU A 25 12.47 -113.94 51.73
N ASP A 26 12.44 -115.12 51.11
CA ASP A 26 13.61 -115.77 50.52
C ASP A 26 14.14 -114.99 49.30
N LEU A 27 13.27 -114.45 48.45
CA LEU A 27 13.67 -113.65 47.29
C LEU A 27 14.14 -112.24 47.68
N ASN A 28 13.51 -111.61 48.67
CA ASN A 28 14.00 -110.36 49.24
C ASN A 28 15.30 -110.60 49.98
N GLY A 29 15.45 -111.72 50.69
CA GLY A 29 16.72 -112.15 51.28
C GLY A 29 17.79 -112.33 50.20
N ALA A 30 17.48 -113.04 49.11
CA ALA A 30 18.40 -113.22 47.98
C ALA A 30 18.69 -111.90 47.24
N LEU A 31 17.74 -110.97 47.17
CA LEU A 31 17.93 -109.65 46.57
C LEU A 31 18.74 -108.75 47.51
N GLU A 32 18.48 -108.78 48.81
CA GLU A 32 19.25 -108.06 49.83
C GLU A 32 20.67 -108.60 49.90
N GLU A 33 20.86 -109.91 49.83
CA GLU A 33 22.16 -110.58 49.78
C GLU A 33 22.87 -110.22 48.46
N ALA A 34 22.20 -110.29 47.31
CA ALA A 34 22.79 -109.86 46.03
C ALA A 34 23.06 -108.35 45.95
N VAL A 35 22.25 -107.52 46.63
CA VAL A 35 22.46 -106.08 46.74
C VAL A 35 23.57 -105.78 47.72
N VAL A 36 23.74 -106.51 48.83
CA VAL A 36 24.87 -106.36 49.76
C VAL A 36 26.17 -106.83 49.11
N ASP A 37 26.15 -107.98 48.44
CA ASP A 37 27.29 -108.54 47.73
C ASP A 37 27.74 -107.62 46.58
N ASN A 38 26.79 -107.02 45.86
CA ASN A 38 27.06 -106.11 44.75
C ASN A 38 26.82 -104.63 45.10
N CYS A 39 26.73 -104.26 46.38
CA CYS A 39 26.46 -102.88 46.82
C CYS A 39 27.58 -101.97 46.33
N SER A 40 28.81 -102.47 46.35
CA SER A 40 30.00 -101.80 45.82
C SER A 40 29.91 -101.55 44.31
N VAL A 41 29.37 -102.50 43.55
CA VAL A 41 29.18 -102.40 42.08
C VAL A 41 28.04 -101.43 41.74
N LEU A 42 26.92 -101.49 42.47
CA LEU A 42 25.80 -100.57 42.27
C LEU A 42 26.14 -99.14 42.70
N LEU A 43 26.86 -98.96 43.82
CA LEU A 43 27.35 -97.65 44.26
C LEU A 43 28.44 -97.10 43.35
N SER A 44 29.33 -97.94 42.82
CA SER A 44 30.33 -97.50 41.83
C SER A 44 29.68 -97.17 40.48
N SER A 45 28.68 -97.92 40.05
CA SER A 45 27.88 -97.63 38.85
C SER A 45 27.09 -96.32 39.00
N SER A 46 26.42 -96.09 40.14
CA SER A 46 25.70 -94.82 40.39
C SER A 46 26.65 -93.62 40.54
N ARG A 47 27.82 -93.80 41.17
CA ARG A 47 28.90 -92.79 41.19
C ARG A 47 29.46 -92.50 39.80
N CYS A 48 29.67 -93.54 38.98
CA CYS A 48 30.12 -93.37 37.61
C CYS A 48 29.06 -92.65 36.76
N LEU A 49 27.78 -93.00 36.91
CA LEU A 49 26.67 -92.32 36.23
C LEU A 49 26.58 -90.85 36.62
N THR A 50 26.63 -90.52 37.91
CA THR A 50 26.62 -89.11 38.37
C THR A 50 27.85 -88.33 37.91
N TYR A 51 29.02 -88.97 37.84
CA TYR A 51 30.22 -88.36 37.28
C TYR A 51 30.08 -88.10 35.77
N VAL A 52 29.58 -89.09 35.01
CA VAL A 52 29.34 -88.96 33.57
C VAL A 52 28.25 -87.92 33.29
N GLU A 53 27.17 -87.86 34.08
CA GLU A 53 26.15 -86.82 33.99
C GLU A 53 26.73 -85.43 34.25
N GLY A 54 27.61 -85.30 35.25
CA GLY A 54 28.35 -84.07 35.54
C GLY A 54 29.28 -83.66 34.40
N ASP A 55 30.06 -84.59 33.87
CA ASP A 55 30.96 -84.36 32.74
C ASP A 55 30.18 -83.98 31.48
N VAL A 56 29.08 -84.68 31.17
CA VAL A 56 28.20 -84.37 30.03
C VAL A 56 27.55 -83.00 30.20
N ALA A 57 27.10 -82.64 31.40
CA ALA A 57 26.58 -81.29 31.68
C ALA A 57 27.67 -80.21 31.53
N SER A 58 28.90 -80.51 31.95
CA SER A 58 30.05 -79.61 31.77
C SER A 58 30.44 -79.43 30.30
N VAL A 59 30.39 -80.51 29.50
CA VAL A 59 30.65 -80.46 28.06
C VAL A 59 29.54 -79.71 27.35
N ALA A 60 28.27 -79.96 27.71
CA ALA A 60 27.12 -79.27 27.14
C ALA A 60 27.19 -77.75 27.40
N SER A 61 27.56 -77.32 28.61
CA SER A 61 27.73 -75.89 28.94
C SER A 61 28.94 -75.24 28.25
N ARG A 62 30.06 -75.96 28.10
CA ARG A 62 31.19 -75.47 27.29
C ARG A 62 30.84 -75.34 25.81
N LEU A 63 30.07 -76.29 25.28
CA LEU A 63 29.66 -76.31 23.88
C LEU A 63 28.63 -75.21 23.57
N SER A 64 27.71 -74.92 24.50
CA SER A 64 26.80 -73.78 24.39
C SER A 64 27.54 -72.44 24.50
N GLY A 65 28.54 -72.34 25.39
CA GLY A 65 29.44 -71.19 25.45
C GLY A 65 30.24 -70.98 24.16
N LEU A 66 30.73 -72.07 23.56
CA LEU A 66 31.41 -72.03 22.26
C LEU A 66 30.44 -71.59 21.15
N GLN A 67 29.22 -72.13 21.10
CA GLN A 67 28.20 -71.71 20.14
C GLN A 67 27.88 -70.21 20.24
N GLN A 68 27.77 -69.68 21.47
CA GLN A 68 27.51 -68.26 21.69
C GLN A 68 28.71 -67.37 21.32
N SER A 69 29.94 -67.79 21.60
CA SER A 69 31.13 -67.05 21.15
C SER A 69 31.30 -67.08 19.64
N LEU A 70 30.93 -68.19 18.97
CA LEU A 70 31.00 -68.33 17.52
C LEU A 70 29.96 -67.44 16.81
N SER A 71 28.75 -67.33 17.36
CA SER A 71 27.75 -66.38 16.83
C SER A 71 28.19 -64.93 16.99
N GLN A 72 28.74 -64.55 18.15
CA GLN A 72 29.32 -63.22 18.37
C GLN A 72 30.50 -62.93 17.43
N LEU A 73 31.37 -63.92 17.18
CA LEU A 73 32.48 -63.79 16.24
C LEU A 73 31.96 -63.57 14.82
N LYS A 74 30.91 -64.30 14.40
CA LYS A 74 30.29 -64.13 13.09
C LYS A 74 29.73 -62.72 12.90
N GLU A 75 28.99 -62.19 13.88
CA GLU A 75 28.49 -60.80 13.83
C GLU A 75 29.63 -59.79 13.73
N ARG A 76 30.68 -59.95 14.54
CA ARG A 76 31.85 -59.06 14.49
C ARG A 76 32.62 -59.16 13.17
N LEU A 77 32.76 -60.35 12.60
CA LEU A 77 33.38 -60.55 11.29
C LEU A 77 32.55 -59.92 10.17
N GLN A 78 31.21 -60.01 10.23
CA GLN A 78 30.34 -59.30 9.29
C GLN A 78 30.54 -57.80 9.37
N VAL A 79 30.51 -57.23 10.58
CA VAL A 79 30.79 -55.80 10.80
C VAL A 79 32.19 -55.42 10.30
N PHE A 80 33.19 -56.26 10.54
CA PHE A 80 34.55 -56.03 10.06
C PHE A 80 34.63 -56.10 8.52
N MET A 81 33.95 -57.05 7.88
CA MET A 81 33.88 -57.13 6.42
C MET A 81 33.20 -55.90 5.82
N ASP A 82 32.14 -55.39 6.45
CA ASP A 82 31.46 -54.17 6.02
C ASP A 82 32.37 -52.93 6.17
N ILE A 83 33.06 -52.81 7.30
CA ILE A 83 34.00 -51.70 7.56
C ILE A 83 35.19 -51.77 6.61
N SER A 84 35.81 -52.94 6.43
CA SER A 84 36.97 -53.13 5.55
C SER A 84 36.58 -52.96 4.07
N GLY A 85 35.41 -53.44 3.66
CA GLY A 85 34.86 -53.18 2.32
C GLY A 85 34.63 -51.68 2.08
N ARG A 86 34.09 -50.97 3.07
CA ARG A 86 33.98 -49.50 3.01
C ARG A 86 35.35 -48.84 2.91
N ALA A 87 36.29 -49.20 3.78
CA ALA A 87 37.64 -48.64 3.81
C ALA A 87 38.40 -48.90 2.50
N SER A 88 38.28 -50.10 1.94
CA SER A 88 38.87 -50.46 0.65
C SER A 88 38.28 -49.63 -0.49
N SER A 89 36.94 -49.47 -0.51
CA SER A 89 36.28 -48.64 -1.53
C SER A 89 36.70 -47.16 -1.44
N THR A 90 36.80 -46.60 -0.22
CA THR A 90 37.27 -45.22 -0.02
C THR A 90 38.74 -45.08 -0.39
N HIS A 91 39.57 -46.07 -0.06
CA HIS A 91 40.99 -46.05 -0.42
C HIS A 91 41.18 -46.09 -1.95
N ALA A 92 40.39 -46.89 -2.68
CA ALA A 92 40.41 -46.90 -4.13
C ALA A 92 39.97 -45.55 -4.74
N ALA A 93 38.95 -44.90 -4.17
CA ALA A 93 38.53 -43.57 -4.60
C ALA A 93 39.59 -42.49 -4.32
N LEU A 94 40.21 -42.54 -3.13
CA LEU A 94 41.29 -41.63 -2.75
C LEU A 94 42.54 -41.81 -3.63
N GLN A 95 42.90 -43.05 -3.98
CA GLN A 95 43.99 -43.31 -4.92
C GLN A 95 43.70 -42.75 -6.32
N LEU A 96 42.45 -42.85 -6.79
CA LEU A 96 42.03 -42.25 -8.06
C LEU A 96 42.14 -40.72 -8.02
N LEU A 97 41.67 -40.09 -6.93
CA LEU A 97 41.79 -38.65 -6.72
C LEU A 97 43.25 -38.20 -6.66
N TRP A 98 44.10 -38.98 -5.99
CA TRP A 98 45.52 -38.69 -5.89
C TRP A 98 46.22 -38.81 -7.25
N ALA A 99 45.87 -39.81 -8.07
CA ALA A 99 46.35 -39.91 -9.45
C ALA A 99 45.90 -38.71 -10.33
N MET A 100 44.82 -38.02 -9.94
CA MET A 100 44.28 -36.84 -10.62
C MET A 100 44.57 -35.52 -9.89
N GLN A 101 45.60 -35.51 -9.04
CA GLN A 101 45.90 -34.39 -8.12
C GLN A 101 45.93 -33.02 -8.81
N GLU A 102 46.52 -32.92 -10.01
CA GLU A 102 46.61 -31.65 -10.76
C GLU A 102 45.23 -31.10 -11.11
N THR A 103 44.34 -31.92 -11.67
CA THR A 103 42.96 -31.52 -12.00
C THR A 103 42.15 -31.16 -10.75
N VAL A 104 42.39 -31.83 -9.62
CA VAL A 104 41.73 -31.52 -8.35
C VAL A 104 42.22 -30.18 -7.80
N THR A 105 43.51 -29.88 -7.93
CA THR A 105 44.05 -28.58 -7.51
C THR A 105 43.52 -27.43 -8.35
N GLU A 106 43.38 -27.60 -9.67
CA GLU A 106 42.71 -26.63 -10.54
C GLU A 106 41.26 -26.42 -10.12
N LEU A 107 40.53 -27.51 -9.84
CA LEU A 107 39.14 -27.47 -9.40
C LEU A 107 38.97 -26.74 -8.05
N MET A 108 39.93 -26.88 -7.13
CA MET A 108 39.93 -26.12 -5.87
C MET A 108 40.20 -24.62 -6.06
N ALA A 109 40.89 -24.23 -7.14
CA ALA A 109 41.14 -22.81 -7.45
C ALA A 109 39.93 -22.12 -8.09
N LEU A 110 39.06 -22.87 -8.77
CA LEU A 110 37.90 -22.31 -9.51
C LEU A 110 36.94 -21.46 -8.64
N PRO A 111 36.54 -21.85 -7.42
CA PRO A 111 35.68 -20.99 -6.58
C PRO A 111 36.30 -19.62 -6.31
N ALA A 112 37.61 -19.57 -6.01
CA ALA A 112 38.31 -18.32 -5.78
C ALA A 112 38.41 -17.47 -7.06
N MET A 113 38.62 -18.11 -8.21
CA MET A 113 38.61 -17.42 -9.51
C MET A 113 37.23 -16.84 -9.83
N ILE A 114 36.14 -17.61 -9.65
CA ILE A 114 34.77 -17.14 -9.84
C ILE A 114 34.49 -15.93 -8.96
N ARG A 115 34.88 -15.99 -7.68
CA ARG A 115 34.76 -14.86 -6.74
C ARG A 115 35.47 -13.61 -7.24
N ASN A 116 36.70 -13.76 -7.74
CA ASN A 116 37.49 -12.63 -8.24
C ASN A 116 36.92 -12.05 -9.54
N CYS A 117 36.47 -12.90 -10.48
CA CYS A 117 35.78 -12.46 -11.69
C CYS A 117 34.48 -11.70 -11.37
N CYS A 118 33.70 -12.17 -10.38
CA CYS A 118 32.50 -11.48 -9.92
C CYS A 118 32.82 -10.09 -9.33
N LYS A 119 33.90 -9.98 -8.54
CA LYS A 119 34.38 -8.69 -8.02
C LYS A 119 34.86 -7.75 -9.12
N ALA A 120 35.48 -8.29 -10.17
CA ALA A 120 35.94 -7.54 -11.34
C ALA A 120 34.82 -7.18 -12.34
N ARG A 121 33.57 -7.59 -12.08
CA ARG A 121 32.39 -7.43 -12.97
C ARG A 121 32.49 -8.17 -14.31
N LEU A 122 33.35 -9.19 -14.39
CA LEU A 122 33.48 -10.08 -15.55
C LEU A 122 32.48 -11.25 -15.42
N TYR A 123 31.18 -10.93 -15.47
CA TYR A 123 30.12 -11.90 -15.18
C TYR A 123 29.98 -13.01 -16.23
N SER A 124 30.31 -12.75 -17.49
CA SER A 124 30.33 -13.80 -18.53
C SER A 124 31.32 -14.91 -18.16
N GLU A 125 32.56 -14.53 -17.89
CA GLU A 125 33.64 -15.44 -17.56
C GLU A 125 33.38 -16.17 -16.25
N ALA A 126 32.89 -15.47 -15.23
CA ALA A 126 32.53 -16.08 -13.94
C ALA A 126 31.47 -17.19 -14.11
N LEU A 127 30.48 -16.99 -15.00
CA LEU A 127 29.45 -17.98 -15.27
C LEU A 127 29.96 -19.15 -16.13
N ASP A 128 30.83 -18.88 -17.10
CA ASP A 128 31.48 -19.92 -17.89
C ASP A 128 32.34 -20.82 -17.00
N LEU A 129 33.11 -20.24 -16.08
CA LEU A 129 33.89 -20.96 -15.07
C LEU A 129 33.01 -21.78 -14.12
N ALA A 130 31.86 -21.26 -13.70
CA ALA A 130 30.92 -21.98 -12.84
C ALA A 130 30.30 -23.20 -13.55
N VAL A 131 29.95 -23.06 -14.83
CA VAL A 131 29.46 -24.19 -15.64
C VAL A 131 30.55 -25.24 -15.81
N PHE A 132 31.76 -24.81 -16.18
CA PHE A 132 32.91 -25.69 -16.31
C PHE A 132 33.22 -26.46 -15.02
N ALA A 133 33.27 -25.76 -13.87
CA ALA A 133 33.51 -26.39 -12.56
C ALA A 133 32.45 -27.46 -12.24
N ARG A 134 31.18 -27.20 -12.53
CA ARG A 134 30.07 -28.13 -12.29
C ARG A 134 30.15 -29.36 -13.20
N GLU A 135 30.46 -29.18 -14.48
CA GLU A 135 30.63 -30.30 -15.42
C GLU A 135 31.80 -31.19 -15.00
N GLN A 136 32.92 -30.60 -14.59
CA GLN A 136 34.07 -31.33 -14.06
C GLN A 136 33.71 -32.10 -12.78
N LEU A 137 33.01 -31.47 -11.83
CA LEU A 137 32.53 -32.12 -10.60
C LEU A 137 31.63 -33.32 -10.88
N VAL A 138 30.70 -33.21 -11.84
CA VAL A 138 29.82 -34.32 -12.24
C VAL A 138 30.63 -35.45 -12.88
N SER A 139 31.58 -35.12 -13.76
CA SER A 139 32.42 -36.11 -14.43
C SER A 139 33.32 -36.89 -13.45
N LEU A 140 33.90 -36.20 -12.46
CA LEU A 140 34.71 -36.81 -11.41
C LEU A 140 33.85 -37.61 -10.43
N GLY A 141 32.67 -37.10 -10.08
CA GLY A 141 31.70 -37.81 -9.25
C GLY A 141 31.26 -39.14 -9.85
N ALA A 142 31.02 -39.19 -11.17
CA ALA A 142 30.68 -40.42 -11.88
C ALA A 142 31.81 -41.46 -11.83
N ARG A 143 33.07 -41.01 -11.85
CA ARG A 143 34.25 -41.89 -11.81
C ARG A 143 34.54 -42.44 -10.42
N CYS A 144 34.25 -41.68 -9.36
CA CYS A 144 34.55 -42.09 -7.99
C CYS A 144 33.56 -43.11 -7.38
N ARG A 145 32.47 -43.50 -8.08
CA ARG A 145 31.39 -44.45 -7.64
C ARG A 145 30.71 -44.13 -6.27
N ARG A 146 31.23 -43.19 -5.47
CA ARG A 146 30.71 -42.75 -4.17
C ARG A 146 30.99 -41.25 -3.97
N GLU A 147 30.13 -40.57 -3.22
CA GLU A 147 30.28 -39.14 -2.88
C GLU A 147 31.51 -38.90 -2.00
N GLU A 148 32.60 -38.44 -2.61
CA GLU A 148 33.76 -38.00 -1.84
C GLU A 148 33.47 -36.67 -1.12
N PRO A 149 33.75 -36.54 0.19
CA PRO A 149 33.51 -35.32 0.95
C PRO A 149 34.18 -34.08 0.35
N LEU A 150 35.37 -34.23 -0.26
CA LEU A 150 36.11 -33.13 -0.86
C LEU A 150 35.38 -32.54 -2.09
N LEU A 151 34.92 -33.39 -3.02
CA LEU A 151 34.16 -32.93 -4.19
C LEU A 151 32.85 -32.26 -3.79
N ARG A 152 32.21 -32.75 -2.72
CA ARG A 152 31.01 -32.14 -2.16
C ARG A 152 31.28 -30.74 -1.58
N VAL A 153 32.41 -30.55 -0.90
CA VAL A 153 32.81 -29.24 -0.36
C VAL A 153 33.08 -28.26 -1.48
N ILE A 154 33.82 -28.66 -2.53
CA ILE A 154 34.10 -27.78 -3.68
C ILE A 154 32.79 -27.45 -4.42
N GLY A 155 31.93 -28.43 -4.67
CA GLY A 155 30.63 -28.20 -5.30
C GLY A 155 29.76 -27.22 -4.51
N ARG A 156 29.76 -27.33 -3.19
CA ARG A 156 29.10 -26.35 -2.31
C ARG A 156 29.70 -24.96 -2.45
N GLN A 157 31.03 -24.82 -2.48
CA GLN A 157 31.69 -23.52 -2.65
C GLN A 157 31.40 -22.88 -4.01
N VAL A 158 31.43 -23.65 -5.10
CA VAL A 158 31.05 -23.15 -6.44
C VAL A 158 29.60 -22.65 -6.44
N GLU A 159 28.70 -23.38 -5.78
CA GLU A 159 27.29 -22.99 -5.68
C GLU A 159 27.10 -21.73 -4.82
N GLU A 160 27.82 -21.61 -3.69
CA GLU A 160 27.84 -20.41 -2.86
C GLU A 160 28.30 -19.18 -3.66
N GLU A 161 29.37 -19.30 -4.45
CA GLU A 161 29.85 -18.23 -5.33
C GLU A 161 28.88 -17.91 -6.46
N ARG A 162 28.18 -18.91 -7.01
CA ARG A 162 27.14 -18.70 -8.02
C ARG A 162 25.95 -17.91 -7.47
N ILE A 163 25.51 -18.23 -6.24
CA ILE A 163 24.46 -17.49 -5.54
C ILE A 163 24.94 -16.06 -5.21
N ALA A 164 26.19 -15.89 -4.78
CA ALA A 164 26.77 -14.57 -4.54
C ALA A 164 26.85 -13.73 -5.82
N CYS A 165 27.22 -14.34 -6.95
CA CYS A 165 27.21 -13.71 -8.28
C CYS A 165 25.80 -13.23 -8.66
N HIS A 166 24.79 -14.09 -8.46
CA HIS A 166 23.38 -13.73 -8.68
C HIS A 166 22.94 -12.54 -7.82
N ALA A 167 23.31 -12.53 -6.53
CA ALA A 167 22.99 -11.43 -5.63
C ALA A 167 23.66 -10.12 -6.07
N ALA A 168 24.92 -10.17 -6.52
CA ALA A 168 25.64 -9.01 -7.05
C ALA A 168 24.99 -8.46 -8.33
N LEU A 169 24.62 -9.34 -9.27
CA LEU A 169 23.90 -8.96 -10.50
C LEU A 169 22.56 -8.29 -10.20
N LEU A 170 21.81 -8.79 -9.20
CA LEU A 170 20.55 -8.17 -8.77
C LEU A 170 20.75 -6.79 -8.12
N GLN A 171 21.86 -6.59 -7.42
CA GLN A 171 22.19 -5.29 -6.83
C GLN A 171 22.51 -4.28 -7.94
N GLU A 172 23.31 -4.67 -8.94
CA GLU A 172 23.65 -3.81 -10.08
C GLU A 172 22.44 -3.51 -10.98
N LEU A 173 21.50 -4.44 -11.11
CA LEU A 173 20.24 -4.22 -11.82
C LEU A 173 19.40 -3.08 -11.21
N GLY A 174 19.51 -2.88 -9.90
CA GLY A 174 18.83 -1.79 -9.20
C GLY A 174 19.43 -0.41 -9.52
N THR A 175 20.74 -0.33 -9.76
CA THR A 175 21.48 0.94 -9.94
C THR A 175 21.79 1.28 -11.39
N ALA A 176 21.61 0.35 -12.32
CA ALA A 176 21.92 0.56 -13.74
C ALA A 176 21.01 1.61 -14.39
N GLU A 177 21.62 2.63 -15.01
CA GLU A 177 20.90 3.67 -15.77
C GLU A 177 20.76 3.31 -17.26
N ASN A 178 21.78 2.64 -17.83
CA ASN A 178 21.81 2.32 -19.26
C ASN A 178 20.99 1.05 -19.58
N PHE A 179 20.00 1.18 -20.47
CA PHE A 179 19.17 0.08 -20.93
C PHE A 179 19.97 -1.09 -21.54
N ALA A 180 21.01 -0.81 -22.33
CA ALA A 180 21.86 -1.85 -22.91
C ALA A 180 22.56 -2.68 -21.83
N HIS A 181 22.95 -2.03 -20.72
CA HIS A 181 23.54 -2.71 -19.56
C HIS A 181 22.50 -3.57 -18.83
N ILE A 182 21.28 -3.06 -18.64
CA ILE A 182 20.17 -3.81 -18.04
C ILE A 182 19.87 -5.10 -18.81
N VAL A 183 19.82 -5.03 -20.14
CA VAL A 183 19.59 -6.21 -20.99
C VAL A 183 20.72 -7.23 -20.84
N LYS A 184 21.98 -6.77 -20.79
CA LYS A 184 23.14 -7.65 -20.55
C LYS A 184 23.07 -8.33 -19.18
N LEU A 185 22.79 -7.58 -18.12
CA LEU A 185 22.64 -8.11 -16.76
C LEU A 185 21.51 -9.16 -16.68
N LEU A 186 20.38 -8.91 -17.32
CA LEU A 186 19.28 -9.89 -17.39
C LEU A 186 19.63 -11.10 -18.24
N GLY A 187 20.44 -10.94 -19.29
CA GLY A 187 21.04 -12.05 -20.02
C GLY A 187 21.91 -12.92 -19.11
N HIS A 188 22.77 -12.31 -18.29
CA HIS A 188 23.58 -13.03 -17.30
C HIS A 188 22.72 -13.72 -16.24
N LEU A 189 21.69 -13.05 -15.71
CA LEU A 189 20.74 -13.65 -14.75
C LEU A 189 19.99 -14.87 -15.33
N ARG A 190 19.59 -14.80 -16.61
CA ARG A 190 18.99 -15.95 -17.32
C ARG A 190 19.99 -17.10 -17.47
N ARG A 191 21.26 -16.81 -17.75
CA ARG A 191 22.34 -17.81 -17.85
C ARG A 191 22.67 -18.46 -16.51
N VAL A 192 22.58 -17.72 -15.40
CA VAL A 192 22.76 -18.28 -14.04
C VAL A 192 21.70 -19.37 -13.78
N GLY A 193 20.47 -19.18 -14.25
CA GLY A 193 19.43 -20.22 -14.24
C GLY A 193 18.93 -20.63 -12.85
N LEU A 194 19.15 -19.81 -11.81
CA LEU A 194 18.68 -20.10 -10.44
C LEU A 194 17.15 -20.07 -10.31
N PHE A 195 16.50 -19.20 -11.07
CA PHE A 195 15.07 -18.93 -10.92
C PHE A 195 14.35 -19.01 -12.27
N PRO A 196 13.09 -19.47 -12.30
CA PRO A 196 12.29 -19.42 -13.51
C PRO A 196 11.97 -17.97 -13.88
N GLU A 197 11.56 -17.74 -15.13
CA GLU A 197 11.41 -16.39 -15.69
C GLU A 197 10.43 -15.51 -14.90
N ASP A 198 9.37 -16.09 -14.32
CA ASP A 198 8.39 -15.36 -13.49
C ASP A 198 8.97 -14.78 -12.21
N HIS A 199 9.96 -15.44 -11.62
CA HIS A 199 10.67 -14.93 -10.46
C HIS A 199 11.64 -13.83 -10.86
N LEU A 200 12.30 -13.95 -12.02
CA LEU A 200 13.17 -12.91 -12.57
C LEU A 200 12.38 -11.64 -12.92
N ARG A 201 11.16 -11.78 -13.47
CA ARG A 201 10.22 -10.65 -13.68
C ARG A 201 9.88 -9.93 -12.38
N ARG A 202 9.59 -10.67 -11.30
CA ARG A 202 9.30 -10.09 -9.98
C ARG A 202 10.54 -9.40 -9.39
N GLN A 203 11.69 -10.05 -9.41
CA GLN A 203 12.95 -9.45 -8.93
C GLN A 203 13.31 -8.18 -9.71
N PHE A 204 13.07 -8.12 -11.01
CA PHE A 204 13.26 -6.89 -11.79
C PHE A 204 12.38 -5.75 -11.25
N ILE A 205 11.08 -6.02 -11.06
CA ILE A 205 10.11 -5.04 -10.54
C ILE A 205 10.48 -4.61 -9.11
N ASP A 206 10.89 -5.53 -8.25
CA ASP A 206 11.23 -5.23 -6.86
C ASP A 206 12.49 -4.35 -6.78
N ARG A 207 13.53 -4.66 -7.56
CA ARG A 207 14.79 -3.89 -7.55
C ARG A 207 14.61 -2.50 -8.13
N ARG A 208 13.93 -2.37 -9.27
CA ARG A 208 13.63 -1.05 -9.85
C ARG A 208 12.58 -0.30 -9.03
N GLY A 209 11.60 -1.01 -8.47
CA GLY A 209 10.58 -0.49 -7.57
C GLY A 209 11.15 0.05 -6.27
N ALA A 210 12.25 -0.51 -5.75
CA ALA A 210 12.95 0.03 -4.58
C ALA A 210 13.52 1.43 -4.86
N SER A 211 14.11 1.65 -6.03
CA SER A 211 14.59 2.98 -6.44
C SER A 211 13.44 3.99 -6.54
N VAL A 212 12.31 3.58 -7.13
CA VAL A 212 11.10 4.42 -7.20
C VAL A 212 10.55 4.70 -5.80
N SER A 213 10.61 3.73 -4.88
CA SER A 213 10.12 3.89 -3.50
C SER A 213 10.97 4.89 -2.70
N ALA A 214 12.28 4.94 -2.94
CA ALA A 214 13.15 5.98 -2.38
C ALA A 214 12.81 7.38 -2.92
N LEU A 215 12.48 7.49 -4.21
CA LEU A 215 12.00 8.75 -4.80
C LEU A 215 10.64 9.17 -4.21
N LYS A 216 9.73 8.21 -3.97
CA LYS A 216 8.44 8.49 -3.36
C LYS A 216 8.56 9.08 -1.96
N SER A 217 9.41 8.51 -1.11
CA SER A 217 9.58 9.04 0.25
C SER A 217 10.12 10.46 0.24
N ALA A 218 11.04 10.78 -0.68
CA ALA A 218 11.52 12.15 -0.90
C ALA A 218 10.42 13.10 -1.39
N VAL A 219 9.51 12.63 -2.24
CA VAL A 219 8.35 13.42 -2.69
C VAL A 219 7.34 13.63 -1.56
N GLU A 220 7.11 12.63 -0.72
CA GLU A 220 6.20 12.74 0.44
C GLU A 220 6.71 13.76 1.47
N THR A 221 8.02 13.79 1.73
CA THR A 221 8.62 14.84 2.59
C THR A 221 8.54 16.21 1.93
N GLN A 222 8.75 16.31 0.62
CA GLN A 222 8.56 17.55 -0.12
C GLN A 222 7.10 18.04 -0.07
N CYS A 223 6.12 17.14 -0.16
CA CYS A 223 4.71 17.48 -0.02
C CYS A 223 4.36 18.05 1.35
N ALA A 224 5.10 17.67 2.40
CA ALA A 224 4.90 18.22 3.75
C ALA A 224 5.33 19.69 3.86
N ASN A 225 6.35 20.08 3.08
CA ASN A 225 6.84 21.46 3.02
C ASN A 225 6.03 22.30 2.02
N ASP A 226 6.00 21.87 0.76
CA ASP A 226 5.33 22.55 -0.35
C ASP A 226 4.36 21.60 -1.06
N CYS A 227 3.07 21.72 -0.75
CA CYS A 227 2.03 20.82 -1.28
C CYS A 227 1.99 20.80 -2.82
N VAL A 228 1.99 21.96 -3.49
CA VAL A 228 1.93 22.06 -4.96
C VAL A 228 3.14 21.40 -5.60
N ARG A 229 4.34 21.77 -5.15
CA ARG A 229 5.59 21.30 -5.74
C ARG A 229 5.75 19.80 -5.53
N GLY A 230 5.41 19.30 -4.34
CA GLY A 230 5.40 17.87 -4.06
C GLY A 230 4.40 17.10 -4.92
N LEU A 231 3.17 17.58 -5.09
CA LEU A 231 2.17 16.93 -5.95
C LEU A 231 2.54 16.97 -7.44
N CYS A 232 3.10 18.08 -7.93
CA CYS A 232 3.63 18.17 -9.29
C CYS A 232 4.81 17.21 -9.49
N SER A 233 5.72 17.14 -8.51
CA SER A 233 6.84 16.18 -8.51
C SER A 233 6.34 14.73 -8.50
N ALA A 234 5.28 14.42 -7.74
CA ALA A 234 4.63 13.11 -7.73
C ALA A 234 4.03 12.75 -9.10
N ALA A 235 3.40 13.72 -9.79
CA ALA A 235 2.90 13.52 -11.15
C ALA A 235 4.06 13.31 -12.14
N SER A 236 5.14 14.08 -12.01
CA SER A 236 6.35 13.90 -12.83
C SER A 236 7.00 12.53 -12.63
N LEU A 237 7.00 12.00 -11.41
CA LEU A 237 7.50 10.65 -11.09
C LEU A 237 6.71 9.55 -11.81
N LEU A 238 5.38 9.72 -11.96
CA LEU A 238 4.53 8.82 -12.74
C LEU A 238 4.88 8.84 -14.24
N SER A 239 5.07 10.03 -14.82
CA SER A 239 5.42 10.18 -16.24
C SER A 239 6.88 9.86 -16.57
N GLY A 240 7.78 9.95 -15.60
CA GLY A 240 9.21 9.69 -15.76
C GLY A 240 9.58 8.29 -15.28
N ALA A 241 10.12 8.18 -14.06
CA ALA A 241 10.69 6.95 -13.53
C ALA A 241 9.75 5.74 -13.57
N ILE A 242 8.45 5.92 -13.25
CA ILE A 242 7.49 4.80 -13.26
C ILE A 242 7.20 4.34 -14.70
N LEU A 243 7.01 5.28 -15.64
CA LEU A 243 6.84 4.97 -17.05
C LEU A 243 8.09 4.29 -17.62
N GLU A 244 9.28 4.75 -17.26
CA GLU A 244 10.55 4.14 -17.67
C GLU A 244 10.65 2.68 -17.23
N VAL A 245 10.33 2.37 -15.97
CA VAL A 245 10.36 0.98 -15.49
C VAL A 245 9.41 0.09 -16.29
N VAL A 246 8.18 0.55 -16.58
CA VAL A 246 7.22 -0.26 -17.33
C VAL A 246 7.60 -0.37 -18.81
N THR A 247 8.13 0.69 -19.42
CA THR A 247 8.58 0.66 -20.82
C THR A 247 9.81 -0.24 -20.99
N GLN A 248 10.76 -0.19 -20.06
CA GLN A 248 11.89 -1.12 -20.00
C GLN A 248 11.41 -2.56 -19.82
N TYR A 249 10.47 -2.80 -18.90
CA TYR A 249 9.87 -4.12 -18.70
C TYR A 249 9.24 -4.65 -20.00
N ARG A 250 8.43 -3.82 -20.67
CA ARG A 250 7.80 -4.19 -21.94
C ARG A 250 8.81 -4.47 -23.05
N ALA A 251 9.91 -3.70 -23.11
CA ALA A 251 10.97 -3.92 -24.09
C ALA A 251 11.73 -5.24 -23.85
N ILE A 252 11.86 -5.68 -22.60
CA ILE A 252 12.63 -6.88 -22.21
C ILE A 252 11.80 -8.16 -22.29
N PHE A 253 10.54 -8.10 -21.84
CA PHE A 253 9.68 -9.29 -21.69
C PHE A 253 8.55 -9.35 -22.72
N GLY A 254 8.29 -8.28 -23.48
CA GLY A 254 7.22 -8.20 -24.48
C GLY A 254 5.82 -8.06 -23.88
N ASP A 255 5.48 -8.90 -22.91
CA ASP A 255 4.13 -9.05 -22.36
C ASP A 255 3.92 -8.30 -21.04
N LEU A 256 2.73 -7.72 -20.87
CA LEU A 256 2.29 -7.10 -19.62
C LEU A 256 1.74 -8.18 -18.68
N HIS A 257 2.65 -8.84 -17.95
CA HIS A 257 2.25 -9.83 -16.94
C HIS A 257 1.45 -9.19 -15.79
N MET A 258 0.63 -9.99 -15.09
CA MET A 258 -0.21 -9.52 -13.98
C MET A 258 0.59 -8.81 -12.87
N SER A 259 1.86 -9.17 -12.69
CA SER A 259 2.76 -8.57 -11.70
C SER A 259 3.08 -7.10 -11.96
N ILE A 260 3.37 -6.71 -13.22
CA ILE A 260 3.65 -5.31 -13.55
C ILE A 260 2.38 -4.47 -13.50
N ALA A 261 1.24 -5.04 -13.92
CA ALA A 261 -0.05 -4.38 -13.81
C ALA A 261 -0.44 -4.10 -12.34
N PHE A 262 -0.21 -5.08 -11.45
CA PHE A 262 -0.41 -4.90 -10.01
C PHE A 262 0.51 -3.81 -9.44
N TRP A 263 1.81 -3.87 -9.77
CA TRP A 263 2.76 -2.85 -9.32
C TRP A 263 2.38 -1.45 -9.79
N LEU A 264 2.00 -1.29 -11.07
CA LEU A 264 1.55 -0.02 -11.64
C LEU A 264 0.28 0.50 -10.98
N ARG A 265 -0.69 -0.39 -10.71
CA ARG A 265 -1.89 -0.06 -9.93
C ARG A 265 -1.52 0.49 -8.56
N MET A 266 -0.60 -0.15 -7.85
CA MET A 266 -0.11 0.33 -6.55
C MET A 266 0.54 1.72 -6.64
N GLN A 267 1.26 2.02 -7.73
CA GLN A 267 1.83 3.35 -7.97
C GLN A 267 0.75 4.42 -8.17
N VAL A 268 -0.24 4.12 -9.01
CA VAL A 268 -1.35 5.03 -9.29
C VAL A 268 -2.18 5.26 -8.03
N THR A 269 -2.53 4.21 -7.28
CA THR A 269 -3.30 4.35 -6.04
C THR A 269 -2.58 5.19 -5.00
N TRP A 270 -1.25 5.06 -4.89
CA TRP A 270 -0.45 5.91 -4.02
C TRP A 270 -0.60 7.39 -4.40
N PHE A 271 -0.48 7.73 -5.68
CA PHE A 271 -0.67 9.10 -6.16
C PHE A 271 -2.10 9.62 -5.92
N LEU A 272 -3.12 8.81 -6.21
CA LEU A 272 -4.52 9.16 -5.94
C LEU A 272 -4.76 9.47 -4.47
N LEU A 273 -4.23 8.63 -3.57
CA LEU A 273 -4.34 8.83 -2.14
C LEU A 273 -3.59 10.08 -1.69
N LEU A 274 -2.43 10.37 -2.27
CA LEU A 274 -1.65 11.58 -1.97
C LEU A 274 -2.40 12.85 -2.40
N VAL A 275 -2.97 12.86 -3.61
CA VAL A 275 -3.79 13.97 -4.12
C VAL A 275 -5.04 14.14 -3.26
N HIS A 276 -5.77 13.05 -2.97
CA HIS A 276 -6.96 13.10 -2.14
C HIS A 276 -6.64 13.59 -0.73
N ARG A 277 -5.60 13.05 -0.09
CA ARG A 277 -5.18 13.45 1.26
C ARG A 277 -4.85 14.94 1.31
N ASN A 278 -4.08 15.47 0.36
CA ASN A 278 -3.66 16.87 0.40
C ASN A 278 -4.80 17.84 0.04
N LEU A 279 -5.63 17.51 -0.95
CA LEU A 279 -6.76 18.36 -1.34
C LEU A 279 -7.94 18.26 -0.36
N THR A 280 -8.14 17.13 0.34
CA THR A 280 -9.20 17.00 1.35
C THR A 280 -8.77 17.43 2.75
N LEU A 281 -7.50 17.29 3.15
CA LEU A 281 -7.03 17.70 4.47
C LEU A 281 -6.93 19.22 4.64
N SER A 282 -6.91 20.02 3.57
CA SER A 282 -7.17 21.46 3.68
C SER A 282 -8.50 21.76 4.39
N ARG A 283 -9.44 20.82 4.39
CA ARG A 283 -10.70 20.91 5.14
C ARG A 283 -10.57 20.53 6.62
N ARG A 284 -9.54 19.78 7.03
CA ARG A 284 -9.38 19.24 8.40
C ARG A 284 -8.37 19.98 9.27
N LYS A 285 -7.35 20.65 8.71
CA LYS A 285 -6.45 21.50 9.53
C LYS A 285 -7.20 22.66 10.22
N HIS A 286 -8.30 23.15 9.63
CA HIS A 286 -9.18 24.15 10.26
C HIS A 286 -10.24 23.59 11.23
N ARG A 287 -10.25 22.26 11.51
CA ARG A 287 -11.23 21.66 12.43
C ARG A 287 -10.61 21.15 13.74
N ASN A 288 -9.30 21.32 13.95
CA ASN A 288 -8.64 20.92 15.17
C ASN A 288 -8.54 22.10 16.15
N GLU A 289 -9.69 22.55 16.65
CA GLU A 289 -9.83 22.80 18.09
C GLU A 289 -10.56 21.58 18.69
N PRO A 290 -10.24 21.16 19.92
CA PRO A 290 -10.64 19.86 20.44
C PRO A 290 -12.12 19.88 20.82
N LEU A 291 -13.00 19.46 19.91
CA LEU A 291 -14.36 19.09 20.27
C LEU A 291 -14.34 17.69 20.86
N ALA A 292 -14.48 17.67 22.18
CA ALA A 292 -14.78 16.49 22.97
C ALA A 292 -15.89 15.65 22.31
N CYS A 293 -15.67 14.35 22.37
CA CYS A 293 -16.52 13.28 21.89
C CYS A 293 -18.00 13.49 22.27
N HIS A 294 -18.91 13.44 21.30
CA HIS A 294 -20.16 12.71 21.48
C HIS A 294 -20.52 11.93 20.21
N ARG A 295 -20.71 10.63 20.41
CA ARG A 295 -21.17 9.63 19.45
C ARG A 295 -22.60 9.93 18.99
N GLY A 296 -22.90 9.62 17.73
CA GLY A 296 -24.28 9.43 17.28
C GLY A 296 -24.48 9.59 15.78
N ASP A 297 -24.65 8.46 15.11
CA ASP A 297 -25.48 8.23 13.91
C ASP A 297 -25.12 8.85 12.55
N SER A 298 -24.41 8.02 11.77
CA SER A 298 -24.92 7.35 10.55
C SER A 298 -26.08 7.99 9.76
N ARG A 299 -25.81 8.18 8.46
CA ARG A 299 -26.74 8.29 7.32
C ARG A 299 -27.53 9.60 7.16
N SER A 300 -27.02 10.47 6.29
CA SER A 300 -27.80 10.94 5.13
C SER A 300 -26.88 11.63 4.12
N VAL A 301 -26.93 11.14 2.88
CA VAL A 301 -26.51 11.91 1.71
C VAL A 301 -27.49 13.08 1.61
N PRO A 302 -27.06 14.35 1.56
CA PRO A 302 -28.01 15.43 1.32
C PRO A 302 -28.55 15.26 -0.11
N PRO A 303 -29.88 15.22 -0.31
CA PRO A 303 -30.45 15.09 -1.64
C PRO A 303 -30.12 16.33 -2.46
N LEU A 304 -29.94 16.15 -3.78
CA LEU A 304 -30.03 17.24 -4.74
C LEU A 304 -31.38 17.96 -4.50
N MET A 305 -31.35 19.13 -3.86
CA MET A 305 -32.56 19.89 -3.54
C MET A 305 -32.98 20.71 -4.77
N THR A 306 -34.04 20.23 -5.43
CA THR A 306 -34.71 20.86 -6.57
C THR A 306 -35.95 21.68 -6.17
N SER A 307 -36.15 22.00 -4.88
CA SER A 307 -37.33 22.75 -4.44
C SER A 307 -36.97 24.05 -3.70
N LEU A 308 -37.36 25.17 -4.30
CA LEU A 308 -37.13 26.56 -3.89
C LEU A 308 -38.05 27.06 -2.75
N LYS A 309 -38.85 26.19 -2.10
CA LYS A 309 -39.87 26.63 -1.14
C LYS A 309 -39.47 26.53 0.34
N ASP A 310 -38.38 25.84 0.68
CA ASP A 310 -37.95 25.73 2.08
C ASP A 310 -37.01 26.88 2.48
N LYS A 311 -37.58 27.89 3.14
CA LYS A 311 -36.86 29.01 3.78
C LYS A 311 -35.91 28.58 4.92
N ALA A 312 -35.84 27.29 5.25
CA ALA A 312 -35.00 26.75 6.31
C ALA A 312 -33.49 26.99 6.09
N TRP A 313 -33.03 27.02 4.84
CA TRP A 313 -31.62 27.31 4.50
C TRP A 313 -31.22 28.77 4.75
N LEU A 314 -32.18 29.68 4.94
CA LEU A 314 -31.94 31.10 5.23
C LEU A 314 -31.55 31.32 6.71
N HIS A 315 -32.07 30.49 7.63
CA HIS A 315 -31.80 30.64 9.06
C HIS A 315 -30.62 29.80 9.57
N VAL A 316 -30.27 28.69 8.91
CA VAL A 316 -29.13 27.83 9.30
C VAL A 316 -27.76 28.52 9.11
N GLY A 317 -27.70 29.63 8.37
CA GLY A 317 -26.49 30.45 8.19
C GLY A 317 -26.42 31.74 9.02
N ALA A 318 -27.41 32.02 9.89
CA ALA A 318 -27.44 33.24 10.70
C ALA A 318 -26.44 33.24 11.87
N GLN A 319 -25.85 32.07 12.18
CA GLN A 319 -24.56 32.02 12.87
C GLN A 319 -23.49 32.00 11.78
N LEU A 320 -23.00 33.19 11.38
CA LEU A 320 -21.69 33.25 10.74
C LEU A 320 -20.73 32.53 11.70
N PRO A 321 -19.99 31.49 11.27
CA PRO A 321 -18.89 31.02 12.08
C PRO A 321 -17.98 32.23 12.25
N GLU A 322 -17.74 32.66 13.49
CA GLU A 322 -16.63 33.54 13.87
C GLU A 322 -15.29 32.81 13.67
N GLY A 323 -15.14 32.10 12.55
CA GLY A 323 -13.89 31.52 12.10
C GLY A 323 -13.06 32.65 11.53
N ARG A 324 -11.92 32.90 12.18
CA ARG A 324 -10.86 33.85 11.80
C ARG A 324 -10.91 34.22 10.32
N VAL A 325 -11.38 35.43 10.05
CA VAL A 325 -11.27 36.12 8.76
C VAL A 325 -9.78 36.30 8.48
N GLY A 326 -9.14 35.36 7.80
CA GLY A 326 -7.70 35.50 7.52
C GLY A 326 -6.97 34.31 6.89
N GLU A 327 -7.49 33.09 6.96
CA GLU A 327 -6.76 31.96 6.37
C GLU A 327 -7.25 31.68 4.94
N GLU A 328 -6.44 32.11 3.97
CA GLU A 328 -6.61 31.81 2.55
C GLU A 328 -6.59 30.29 2.31
N PRO A 329 -7.35 29.80 1.32
CA PRO A 329 -7.27 28.40 0.95
C PRO A 329 -5.81 28.10 0.57
N PRO A 330 -5.26 26.95 0.97
CA PRO A 330 -3.81 26.70 0.88
C PRO A 330 -3.28 26.59 -0.56
N LEU A 331 -4.16 26.62 -1.58
CA LEU A 331 -3.80 26.54 -2.99
C LEU A 331 -4.61 27.55 -3.80
N ASP A 332 -3.89 28.40 -4.52
CA ASP A 332 -4.50 29.29 -5.52
C ASP A 332 -5.01 28.53 -6.74
N ALA A 333 -6.00 29.12 -7.43
CA ALA A 333 -6.59 28.56 -8.64
C ALA A 333 -5.55 28.34 -9.75
N ALA A 334 -4.58 29.25 -9.90
CA ALA A 334 -3.47 29.11 -10.86
C ALA A 334 -2.55 27.91 -10.52
N SER A 335 -2.24 27.70 -9.24
CA SER A 335 -1.46 26.56 -8.77
C SER A 335 -2.20 25.23 -8.98
N LEU A 336 -3.52 25.23 -8.76
CA LEU A 336 -4.40 24.09 -9.04
C LEU A 336 -4.45 23.76 -10.54
N SER A 337 -4.53 24.78 -11.39
CA SER A 337 -4.49 24.65 -12.86
C SER A 337 -3.19 24.02 -13.34
N SER A 338 -2.05 24.49 -12.80
CA SER A 338 -0.73 23.90 -13.07
C SER A 338 -0.68 22.44 -12.67
N LEU A 339 -1.12 22.11 -11.44
CA LEU A 339 -1.15 20.74 -10.95
C LEU A 339 -2.03 19.84 -11.84
N TYR A 340 -3.23 20.30 -12.21
CA TYR A 340 -4.13 19.56 -13.10
C TYR A 340 -3.45 19.22 -14.43
N ARG A 341 -2.77 20.19 -15.07
CA ARG A 341 -2.02 19.94 -16.32
C ARG A 341 -0.92 18.89 -16.14
N HIS A 342 -0.16 18.93 -15.04
CA HIS A 342 0.84 17.91 -14.74
C HIS A 342 0.20 16.52 -14.54
N THR A 343 -0.93 16.44 -13.83
CA THR A 343 -1.65 15.18 -13.65
C THR A 343 -2.21 14.63 -14.96
N GLN A 344 -2.70 15.50 -15.84
CA GLN A 344 -3.21 15.15 -17.15
C GLN A 344 -2.09 14.62 -18.05
N HIS A 345 -0.94 15.30 -18.06
CA HIS A 345 0.25 14.84 -18.77
C HIS A 345 0.67 13.45 -18.28
N ALA A 346 0.76 13.25 -16.97
CA ALA A 346 1.11 11.95 -16.38
C ALA A 346 0.11 10.84 -16.77
N ALA A 347 -1.19 11.13 -16.75
CA ALA A 347 -2.20 10.18 -17.19
C ALA A 347 -2.11 9.86 -18.70
N CYS A 348 -1.78 10.84 -19.54
CA CYS A 348 -1.57 10.62 -20.98
C CYS A 348 -0.32 9.76 -21.25
N CYS A 349 0.75 9.98 -20.49
CA CYS A 349 1.95 9.15 -20.55
C CYS A 349 1.65 7.68 -20.22
N LEU A 350 0.96 7.42 -19.10
CA LEU A 350 0.61 6.06 -18.68
C LEU A 350 -0.43 5.39 -19.58
N ARG A 351 -1.26 6.17 -20.29
CA ARG A 351 -2.22 5.64 -21.28
C ARG A 351 -1.53 4.81 -22.37
N ARG A 352 -0.31 5.18 -22.77
CA ARG A 352 0.52 4.43 -23.77
C ARG A 352 0.83 3.00 -23.33
N VAL A 353 0.78 2.76 -22.02
CA VAL A 353 1.10 1.48 -21.38
C VAL A 353 -0.17 0.75 -20.92
N GLY A 354 -1.35 1.29 -21.25
CA GLY A 354 -2.65 0.70 -20.92
C GLY A 354 -3.19 1.09 -19.53
N ALA A 355 -2.59 2.07 -18.85
CA ALA A 355 -3.08 2.56 -17.56
C ALA A 355 -3.61 3.99 -17.69
N TYR A 356 -4.92 4.16 -17.57
CA TYR A 356 -5.56 5.49 -17.61
C TYR A 356 -6.35 5.75 -16.33
N PHE A 357 -5.87 6.70 -15.52
CA PHE A 357 -6.42 6.99 -14.19
C PHE A 357 -7.05 8.39 -14.08
N PHE A 358 -6.98 9.20 -15.14
CA PHE A 358 -7.47 10.58 -15.13
C PHE A 358 -8.94 10.72 -14.72
N PRO A 359 -9.89 9.86 -15.18
CA PRO A 359 -11.30 9.99 -14.80
C PRO A 359 -11.55 9.84 -13.29
N ALA A 360 -10.67 9.13 -12.58
CA ALA A 360 -10.77 8.97 -11.12
C ALA A 360 -10.27 10.21 -10.36
N VAL A 361 -9.42 11.03 -10.99
CA VAL A 361 -8.77 12.19 -10.39
C VAL A 361 -9.58 13.46 -10.58
N VAL A 362 -10.23 13.61 -11.75
CA VAL A 362 -10.99 14.82 -12.11
C VAL A 362 -12.02 15.22 -11.04
N PRO A 363 -12.85 14.32 -10.47
CA PRO A 363 -13.82 14.69 -9.44
C PRO A 363 -13.19 15.28 -8.17
N VAL A 364 -11.94 14.91 -7.85
CA VAL A 364 -11.22 15.44 -6.68
C VAL A 364 -10.85 16.90 -6.92
N PHE A 365 -10.38 17.24 -8.12
CA PHE A 365 -10.08 18.63 -8.52
C PHE A 365 -11.35 19.48 -8.60
N GLU A 366 -12.44 18.94 -9.17
CA GLU A 366 -13.73 19.64 -9.24
C GLU A 366 -14.27 19.97 -7.85
N HIS A 367 -14.26 19.00 -6.93
CA HIS A 367 -14.72 19.21 -5.56
C HIS A 367 -13.88 20.26 -4.82
N TYR A 368 -12.56 20.22 -5.00
CA TYR A 368 -11.66 21.20 -4.38
C TYR A 368 -11.88 22.61 -4.93
N LEU A 369 -11.95 22.77 -6.26
CA LEU A 369 -12.21 24.07 -6.89
C LEU A 369 -13.54 24.66 -6.42
N HIS A 370 -14.60 23.84 -6.36
CA HIS A 370 -15.89 24.27 -5.85
C HIS A 370 -15.79 24.74 -4.38
N SER A 371 -15.05 24.03 -3.53
CA SER A 371 -14.81 24.45 -2.14
C SER A 371 -14.03 25.76 -2.04
N VAL A 372 -13.05 25.99 -2.91
CA VAL A 372 -12.26 27.24 -2.95
C VAL A 372 -13.15 28.42 -3.35
N LEU A 373 -13.96 28.27 -4.39
CA LEU A 373 -14.88 29.31 -4.85
C LEU A 373 -15.95 29.63 -3.79
N GLN A 374 -16.49 28.61 -3.13
CA GLN A 374 -17.41 28.80 -2.01
C GLN A 374 -16.77 29.54 -0.83
N HIS A 375 -15.51 29.21 -0.49
CA HIS A 375 -14.78 29.91 0.57
C HIS A 375 -14.57 31.38 0.23
N LYS A 376 -14.07 31.69 -0.98
CA LYS A 376 -13.91 33.08 -1.44
C LYS A 376 -15.23 33.86 -1.44
N GLY A 377 -16.33 33.21 -1.86
CA GLY A 377 -17.67 33.81 -1.80
C GLY A 377 -18.15 34.09 -0.36
N ASN A 378 -17.88 33.20 0.60
CA ASN A 378 -18.21 33.44 2.01
C ASN A 378 -17.34 34.56 2.61
N VAL A 379 -16.04 34.63 2.27
CA VAL A 379 -15.16 35.74 2.69
C VAL A 379 -15.68 37.08 2.16
N ALA A 380 -16.16 37.14 0.91
CA ALA A 380 -16.79 38.33 0.35
C ALA A 380 -18.01 38.78 1.18
N LEU A 381 -18.85 37.83 1.61
CA LEU A 381 -20.02 38.12 2.45
C LEU A 381 -19.65 38.58 3.86
N SER A 382 -18.65 37.96 4.49
CA SER A 382 -18.17 38.38 5.81
C SER A 382 -17.57 39.79 5.77
N ARG A 383 -16.79 40.11 4.72
CA ARG A 383 -16.26 41.47 4.51
C ARG A 383 -17.37 42.48 4.29
N LEU A 384 -18.36 42.17 3.45
CA LEU A 384 -19.53 43.03 3.24
C LEU A 384 -20.25 43.31 4.57
N HIS A 385 -20.50 42.28 5.39
CA HIS A 385 -21.14 42.45 6.70
C HIS A 385 -20.32 43.33 7.65
N GLN A 386 -19.00 43.14 7.70
CA GLN A 386 -18.10 43.93 8.53
C GLN A 386 -18.02 45.39 8.05
N ASP A 387 -17.84 45.61 6.75
CA ASP A 387 -17.76 46.93 6.13
C ASP A 387 -19.06 47.72 6.37
N LEU A 388 -20.22 47.08 6.24
CA LEU A 388 -21.51 47.72 6.48
C LEU A 388 -21.77 48.05 7.96
N ARG A 389 -21.22 47.27 8.91
CA ARG A 389 -21.31 47.60 10.35
C ARG A 389 -20.43 48.79 10.73
N CYS A 390 -19.31 48.96 10.06
CA CYS A 390 -18.39 50.07 10.30
C CYS A 390 -18.65 51.28 9.40
N TYR A 391 -19.67 51.22 8.53
CA TYR A 391 -19.96 52.26 7.56
C TYR A 391 -20.55 53.51 8.23
N SER A 392 -19.91 54.66 8.04
CA SER A 392 -20.45 55.96 8.43
C SER A 392 -21.48 56.42 7.40
N TRP A 393 -22.76 56.43 7.79
CA TRP A 393 -23.92 56.86 6.98
C TRP A 393 -24.01 58.38 6.78
N ASP A 394 -22.89 59.09 6.94
CA ASP A 394 -22.72 60.53 6.69
C ASP A 394 -21.97 60.79 5.36
N SER A 395 -21.56 59.72 4.66
CA SER A 395 -20.50 59.74 3.63
C SER A 395 -20.93 60.31 2.28
N SER A 396 -22.22 60.66 2.09
CA SER A 396 -22.65 61.30 0.83
C SER A 396 -22.06 62.70 0.62
N ALA A 397 -21.52 63.35 1.64
CA ALA A 397 -20.93 64.69 1.51
C ALA A 397 -19.64 64.70 0.66
N LEU A 398 -18.78 63.68 0.79
CA LEU A 398 -17.52 63.58 0.03
C LEU A 398 -17.74 63.19 -1.44
N PHE A 399 -18.70 62.30 -1.71
CA PHE A 399 -19.08 61.94 -3.08
C PHE A 399 -19.80 63.10 -3.78
N ARG A 400 -20.65 63.86 -3.08
CA ARG A 400 -21.24 65.10 -3.61
C ARG A 400 -20.17 66.14 -3.93
N SER A 401 -19.18 66.34 -3.06
CA SER A 401 -18.06 67.26 -3.33
C SER A 401 -17.19 66.83 -4.53
N LEU A 402 -17.03 65.52 -4.77
CA LEU A 402 -16.37 65.01 -5.98
C LEU A 402 -17.20 65.23 -7.24
N LEU A 403 -18.53 65.04 -7.15
CA LEU A 403 -19.44 65.32 -8.26
C LEU A 403 -19.48 66.82 -8.57
N GLU A 404 -19.60 67.66 -7.55
CA GLU A 404 -19.58 69.13 -7.66
C GLU A 404 -18.24 69.62 -8.23
N LYS A 405 -17.10 69.06 -7.83
CA LYS A 405 -15.81 69.36 -8.46
C LYS A 405 -15.69 68.88 -9.91
N CYS A 406 -16.37 67.81 -10.28
CA CYS A 406 -16.46 67.36 -11.67
C CYS A 406 -17.43 68.23 -12.50
N GLU A 407 -18.47 68.79 -11.90
CA GLU A 407 -19.44 69.67 -12.54
C GLU A 407 -18.95 71.12 -12.63
N GLU A 408 -18.23 71.64 -11.63
CA GLU A 408 -17.65 73.00 -11.61
C GLU A 408 -16.52 73.19 -12.63
N VAL A 409 -15.80 72.13 -13.00
CA VAL A 409 -14.73 72.17 -14.01
C VAL A 409 -15.29 72.23 -15.45
N SER A 410 -16.62 72.12 -15.63
CA SER A 410 -17.25 72.14 -16.96
C SER A 410 -17.35 73.53 -17.61
N HIS A 411 -17.03 74.63 -16.91
CA HIS A 411 -17.21 75.98 -17.43
C HIS A 411 -15.96 76.76 -17.87
N ASP A 412 -14.73 76.37 -17.52
CA ASP A 412 -13.52 77.05 -18.03
C ASP A 412 -12.27 76.16 -17.97
N ALA A 413 -11.95 75.47 -19.09
CA ALA A 413 -10.59 75.15 -19.63
C ALA A 413 -10.52 73.83 -20.45
N GLY A 414 -10.19 73.94 -21.75
CA GLY A 414 -9.45 72.94 -22.56
C GLY A 414 -10.06 71.53 -22.80
N PRO A 415 -9.70 70.80 -23.88
CA PRO A 415 -10.41 69.60 -24.29
C PRO A 415 -10.05 68.39 -23.42
N LEU A 416 -10.71 68.29 -22.27
CA LEU A 416 -10.88 67.04 -21.53
C LEU A 416 -12.29 66.52 -21.82
N VAL A 417 -12.30 65.40 -22.55
CA VAL A 417 -13.41 64.51 -22.91
C VAL A 417 -14.75 64.91 -22.29
N LYS A 418 -15.56 65.62 -23.07
CA LYS A 418 -17.02 65.61 -22.90
C LYS A 418 -17.45 64.14 -22.90
N PHE A 419 -17.91 63.61 -21.77
CA PHE A 419 -18.69 62.37 -21.76
C PHE A 419 -20.10 62.66 -22.30
N SER A 420 -20.16 63.02 -23.58
CA SER A 420 -21.36 62.90 -24.37
C SER A 420 -21.60 61.41 -24.62
N SER A 421 -22.64 60.85 -24.00
CA SER A 421 -23.70 60.02 -24.60
C SER A 421 -23.37 59.19 -25.87
N VAL A 422 -22.18 58.57 -25.95
CA VAL A 422 -21.78 57.73 -27.09
C VAL A 422 -20.80 56.66 -26.58
N CYS A 423 -21.24 55.40 -26.68
CA CYS A 423 -20.52 54.14 -26.43
C CYS A 423 -20.39 53.63 -24.97
N ASP A 424 -21.51 53.19 -24.39
CA ASP A 424 -21.55 52.25 -23.27
C ASP A 424 -21.17 50.83 -23.74
N GLU A 425 -19.87 50.55 -23.90
CA GLU A 425 -19.39 49.17 -24.13
C GLU A 425 -18.70 48.54 -22.90
N SER A 426 -18.58 49.26 -21.78
CA SER A 426 -17.77 48.78 -20.65
C SER A 426 -18.28 49.10 -19.25
N GLY A 427 -19.53 49.56 -19.09
CA GLY A 427 -20.17 49.77 -17.78
C GLY A 427 -19.38 50.72 -16.86
N ALA A 428 -18.53 51.58 -17.41
CA ALA A 428 -17.63 52.43 -16.65
C ALA A 428 -18.42 53.43 -15.78
N SER A 429 -19.44 54.06 -16.35
CA SER A 429 -20.34 54.99 -15.64
C SER A 429 -21.03 54.33 -14.43
N GLU A 430 -21.50 53.10 -14.59
CA GLU A 430 -22.14 52.30 -13.54
C GLU A 430 -21.14 51.89 -12.45
N ARG A 431 -19.91 51.54 -12.82
CA ARG A 431 -18.82 51.25 -11.87
C ARG A 431 -18.38 52.50 -11.08
N PHE A 432 -18.42 53.69 -11.69
CA PHE A 432 -18.20 54.95 -10.98
C PHE A 432 -19.34 55.27 -10.00
N ALA A 433 -20.59 54.96 -10.36
CA ALA A 433 -21.73 55.13 -9.47
C ALA A 433 -21.67 54.23 -8.22
N LEU A 434 -21.04 53.04 -8.31
CA LEU A 434 -20.78 52.17 -7.15
C LEU A 434 -19.76 52.75 -6.15
N LEU A 435 -18.91 53.69 -6.57
CA LEU A 435 -17.95 54.35 -5.66
C LEU A 435 -18.63 55.24 -4.61
N ARG A 436 -19.90 55.60 -4.84
CA ARG A 436 -20.74 56.28 -3.83
C ARG A 436 -20.86 55.46 -2.55
N HIS A 437 -20.82 54.13 -2.67
CA HIS A 437 -20.96 53.18 -1.56
C HIS A 437 -19.76 52.24 -1.51
N PRO A 438 -18.66 52.63 -0.83
CA PRO A 438 -17.47 51.80 -0.63
C PRO A 438 -17.72 50.31 -0.29
N PRO A 439 -18.64 49.93 0.63
CA PRO A 439 -18.88 48.50 0.94
C PRO A 439 -19.41 47.68 -0.23
N LEU A 440 -20.16 48.30 -1.17
CA LEU A 440 -20.63 47.60 -2.36
C LEU A 440 -19.52 47.45 -3.40
N CYS A 441 -18.64 48.44 -3.51
CA CYS A 441 -17.47 48.38 -4.38
C CYS A 441 -16.48 47.30 -3.92
N THR A 442 -16.17 47.22 -2.62
CA THR A 442 -15.33 46.16 -2.06
C THR A 442 -15.95 44.78 -2.30
N PHE A 443 -17.25 44.63 -2.09
CA PHE A 443 -17.97 43.39 -2.36
C PHE A 443 -17.94 42.98 -3.84
N MET A 444 -18.18 43.90 -4.77
CA MET A 444 -18.08 43.63 -6.22
C MET A 444 -16.67 43.16 -6.61
N ASN A 445 -15.63 43.82 -6.08
CA ASN A 445 -14.25 43.40 -6.33
C ASN A 445 -13.95 42.00 -5.80
N GLU A 446 -14.49 41.62 -4.65
CA GLU A 446 -14.37 40.25 -4.13
C GLU A 446 -15.12 39.23 -4.99
N LEU A 447 -16.31 39.56 -5.48
CA LEU A 447 -17.06 38.71 -6.42
C LEU A 447 -16.31 38.52 -7.74
N LEU A 448 -15.65 39.56 -8.25
CA LEU A 448 -14.77 39.46 -9.41
C LEU A 448 -13.56 38.55 -9.13
N LYS A 449 -12.99 38.56 -7.91
CA LYS A 449 -11.94 37.59 -7.52
C LYS A 449 -12.46 36.15 -7.53
N VAL A 450 -13.72 35.91 -7.17
CA VAL A 450 -14.35 34.57 -7.30
C VAL A 450 -14.46 34.19 -8.78
N LEU A 451 -14.92 35.10 -9.63
CA LEU A 451 -15.07 34.86 -11.06
C LEU A 451 -13.72 34.60 -11.74
N ASN A 452 -12.70 35.42 -11.45
CA ASN A 452 -11.35 35.25 -11.97
C ASN A 452 -10.74 33.91 -11.54
N ALA A 453 -10.94 33.48 -10.29
CA ALA A 453 -10.47 32.18 -9.83
C ALA A 453 -11.14 31.00 -10.55
N ALA A 454 -12.40 31.16 -10.99
CA ALA A 454 -13.08 30.15 -11.81
C ALA A 454 -12.59 30.15 -13.27
N LEU A 455 -12.19 31.32 -13.78
CA LEU A 455 -11.62 31.51 -15.12
C LEU A 455 -10.18 30.99 -15.24
N ASP A 456 -9.37 31.13 -14.18
CA ASP A 456 -7.99 30.60 -14.15
C ASP A 456 -7.95 29.07 -14.34
N PHE A 457 -9.06 28.39 -14.03
CA PHE A 457 -9.19 26.96 -14.17
C PHE A 457 -10.64 26.51 -14.48
N PRO A 458 -11.08 26.61 -15.74
CA PRO A 458 -12.46 26.37 -16.12
C PRO A 458 -12.73 24.87 -16.29
N LEU A 459 -13.22 24.23 -15.23
CA LEU A 459 -13.78 22.88 -15.32
C LEU A 459 -15.26 22.96 -15.68
N PHE A 460 -15.69 22.21 -16.69
CA PHE A 460 -17.05 22.29 -17.24
C PHE A 460 -18.14 22.18 -16.16
N THR A 461 -18.02 21.23 -15.24
CA THR A 461 -18.98 21.04 -14.14
C THR A 461 -19.04 22.25 -13.21
N VAL A 462 -17.89 22.85 -12.88
CA VAL A 462 -17.81 24.03 -12.03
C VAL A 462 -18.38 25.26 -12.74
N VAL A 463 -18.06 25.44 -14.02
CA VAL A 463 -18.58 26.53 -14.86
C VAL A 463 -20.10 26.49 -14.94
N THR A 464 -20.70 25.30 -15.09
CA THR A 464 -22.18 25.15 -15.06
C THR A 464 -22.80 25.44 -13.68
N ALA A 465 -22.03 25.29 -12.60
CA ALA A 465 -22.49 25.58 -11.24
C ALA A 465 -22.35 27.07 -10.85
N LEU A 466 -21.54 27.86 -11.56
CA LEU A 466 -21.25 29.27 -11.23
C LEU A 466 -22.52 30.12 -11.03
N PRO A 467 -23.52 30.12 -11.95
CA PRO A 467 -24.72 30.94 -11.76
C PRO A 467 -25.45 30.62 -10.46
N THR A 468 -25.56 29.33 -10.11
CA THR A 468 -26.22 28.90 -8.88
C THR A 468 -25.44 29.29 -7.63
N MET A 469 -24.11 29.33 -7.69
CA MET A 469 -23.27 29.81 -6.60
C MET A 469 -23.40 31.32 -6.40
N PHE A 470 -23.29 32.11 -7.48
CA PHE A 470 -23.49 33.56 -7.43
C PHE A 470 -24.88 33.94 -6.93
N LYS A 471 -25.93 33.21 -7.33
CA LYS A 471 -27.29 33.35 -6.78
C LYS A 471 -27.29 33.29 -5.25
N ARG A 472 -26.70 32.23 -4.70
CA ARG A 472 -26.68 31.99 -3.25
C ARG A 472 -25.90 33.06 -2.51
N ILE A 473 -24.79 33.51 -3.10
CA ILE A 473 -23.97 34.58 -2.52
C ILE A 473 -24.77 35.88 -2.50
N LEU A 474 -25.38 36.28 -3.60
CA LEU A 474 -26.15 37.52 -3.70
C LEU A 474 -27.39 37.51 -2.81
N LEU A 475 -28.15 36.41 -2.76
CA LEU A 475 -29.28 36.28 -1.82
C LEU A 475 -28.83 36.43 -0.35
N ARG A 476 -27.68 35.87 0.02
CA ARG A 476 -27.11 36.06 1.37
C ARG A 476 -26.67 37.49 1.61
N GLY A 477 -26.10 38.17 0.61
CA GLY A 477 -25.78 39.59 0.69
C GLY A 477 -27.03 40.45 0.91
N ALA A 478 -28.12 40.14 0.21
CA ALA A 478 -29.41 40.80 0.40
C ALA A 478 -29.99 40.57 1.82
N TYR A 479 -29.84 39.37 2.38
CA TYR A 479 -30.21 39.08 3.77
C TYR A 479 -29.35 39.87 4.78
N ILE A 480 -28.06 40.07 4.50
CA ILE A 480 -27.19 40.92 5.32
C ILE A 480 -27.72 42.36 5.33
N LEU A 481 -28.10 42.91 4.16
CA LEU A 481 -28.72 44.24 4.09
C LEU A 481 -30.02 44.32 4.91
N GLU A 482 -30.87 43.29 4.84
CA GLU A 482 -32.10 43.21 5.65
C GLU A 482 -31.81 43.17 7.16
N SER A 483 -30.77 42.45 7.58
CA SER A 483 -30.35 42.40 8.99
C SER A 483 -29.88 43.77 9.50
N ILE A 484 -29.11 44.50 8.69
CA ILE A 484 -28.61 45.85 9.06
C ILE A 484 -29.76 46.86 9.10
N ARG A 485 -30.76 46.72 8.21
CA ARG A 485 -31.98 47.53 8.25
C ARG A 485 -32.68 47.41 9.61
N ARG A 486 -32.85 46.18 10.11
CA ARG A 486 -33.47 45.89 11.42
C ARG A 486 -32.61 46.36 12.60
N ASP A 487 -31.29 46.13 12.52
CA ASP A 487 -30.39 46.37 13.64
C ASP A 487 -29.98 47.83 13.81
N VAL A 488 -29.79 48.58 12.72
CA VAL A 488 -29.21 49.94 12.76
C VAL A 488 -30.23 51.01 12.35
N ILE A 489 -31.01 50.74 11.31
CA ILE A 489 -31.72 51.80 10.58
C ILE A 489 -33.13 52.02 11.12
N GLU A 490 -33.83 50.95 11.49
CA GLU A 490 -35.11 51.04 12.22
C GLU A 490 -34.94 51.69 13.60
N GLN A 491 -33.75 51.59 14.20
CA GLN A 491 -33.42 52.17 15.51
C GLN A 491 -32.98 53.65 15.42
N THR A 492 -32.65 54.14 14.22
CA THR A 492 -32.15 55.51 14.00
C THR A 492 -33.29 56.47 13.65
N THR A 493 -33.27 57.67 14.23
CA THR A 493 -34.29 58.73 14.00
C THR A 493 -33.91 59.70 12.87
N ASP A 494 -32.65 59.67 12.42
CA ASP A 494 -32.17 60.52 11.33
C ASP A 494 -32.73 60.08 9.97
N LYS A 495 -33.20 61.06 9.19
CA LYS A 495 -33.75 60.83 7.84
C LYS A 495 -32.63 60.67 6.81
N GLN A 496 -31.48 61.32 7.00
CA GLN A 496 -30.37 61.26 6.04
C GLN A 496 -29.79 59.84 5.97
N THR A 497 -29.53 59.21 7.11
CA THR A 497 -29.10 57.79 7.16
C THR A 497 -30.08 56.82 6.49
N LYS A 498 -31.40 57.04 6.62
CA LYS A 498 -32.44 56.22 5.97
C LYS A 498 -32.44 56.39 4.46
N ASP A 499 -32.29 57.62 3.97
CA ASP A 499 -32.21 57.92 2.54
C ASP A 499 -30.91 57.38 1.91
N GLU A 500 -29.79 57.44 2.64
CA GLU A 500 -28.51 56.87 2.21
C GLU A 500 -28.56 55.34 2.11
N PHE A 501 -29.21 54.67 3.05
CA PHE A 501 -29.40 53.22 2.97
C PHE A 501 -30.34 52.79 1.85
N ALA A 502 -31.43 53.54 1.62
CA ALA A 502 -32.31 53.29 0.48
C ALA A 502 -31.52 53.41 -0.84
N SER A 503 -30.67 54.44 -0.96
CA SER A 503 -29.73 54.63 -2.07
C SER A 503 -28.72 53.48 -2.21
N LEU A 504 -28.17 52.96 -1.11
CA LEU A 504 -27.25 51.81 -1.11
C LEU A 504 -27.96 50.55 -1.63
N CYS A 505 -29.16 50.27 -1.11
CA CYS A 505 -29.95 49.16 -1.61
C CYS A 505 -30.23 49.34 -3.12
N GLN A 506 -30.44 50.59 -3.59
CA GLN A 506 -30.82 50.85 -4.99
C GLN A 506 -29.61 50.60 -5.88
N ALA A 507 -28.42 50.99 -5.44
CA ALA A 507 -27.16 50.65 -6.07
C ALA A 507 -26.91 49.13 -6.10
N TYR A 508 -27.32 48.39 -5.06
CA TYR A 508 -27.22 46.92 -5.05
C TYR A 508 -28.03 46.28 -6.18
N VAL A 509 -29.31 46.66 -6.35
CA VAL A 509 -30.20 46.03 -7.35
C VAL A 509 -30.01 46.59 -8.76
N ASN A 510 -29.87 47.91 -8.90
CA ASN A 510 -29.89 48.57 -10.20
C ASN A 510 -28.51 48.71 -10.83
N ILE A 511 -27.43 48.53 -10.06
CA ILE A 511 -26.05 48.76 -10.55
C ILE A 511 -25.20 47.50 -10.36
N LEU A 512 -25.14 46.94 -9.15
CA LEU A 512 -24.30 45.76 -8.88
C LEU A 512 -24.81 44.48 -9.55
N LEU A 513 -26.12 44.18 -9.48
CA LEU A 513 -26.67 42.97 -10.12
C LEU A 513 -26.50 42.99 -11.66
N PRO A 514 -26.85 44.06 -12.40
CA PRO A 514 -26.72 44.08 -13.86
C PRO A 514 -25.26 44.01 -14.32
N LEU A 515 -24.34 44.69 -13.63
CA LEU A 515 -22.90 44.62 -13.93
C LEU A 515 -22.37 43.19 -13.78
N LEU A 516 -22.72 42.49 -12.70
CA LEU A 516 -22.26 41.12 -12.47
C LEU A 516 -22.89 40.14 -13.47
N VAL A 517 -24.13 40.38 -13.91
CA VAL A 517 -24.77 39.60 -14.99
C VAL A 517 -24.04 39.80 -16.32
N ALA A 518 -23.64 41.02 -16.65
CA ALA A 518 -22.85 41.31 -17.85
C ALA A 518 -21.49 40.61 -17.79
N ASP A 519 -20.79 40.69 -16.65
CA ASP A 519 -19.51 40.03 -16.44
C ASP A 519 -19.64 38.49 -16.53
N LEU A 520 -20.67 37.88 -15.92
CA LEU A 520 -20.94 36.44 -16.04
C LEU A 520 -21.33 36.01 -17.46
N ARG A 521 -22.10 36.82 -18.17
CA ARG A 521 -22.48 36.56 -19.57
C ARG A 521 -21.26 36.55 -20.47
N SER A 522 -20.31 37.48 -20.26
CA SER A 522 -19.06 37.54 -21.01
C SER A 522 -18.21 36.26 -20.83
N VAL A 523 -18.29 35.65 -19.64
CA VAL A 523 -17.52 34.46 -19.27
C VAL A 523 -18.18 33.14 -19.72
N LEU A 524 -19.51 33.05 -19.66
CA LEU A 524 -20.25 31.78 -19.84
C LEU A 524 -20.67 31.48 -21.29
N ASN A 525 -20.37 32.36 -22.26
CA ASN A 525 -20.70 32.22 -23.69
C ASN A 525 -22.09 31.60 -23.97
N PHE A 526 -23.13 32.46 -23.97
CA PHE A 526 -24.51 32.29 -24.51
C PHE A 526 -25.34 31.03 -24.17
N LYS A 527 -24.79 29.98 -23.55
CA LYS A 527 -25.51 28.71 -23.30
C LYS A 527 -26.28 28.67 -21.98
N PHE A 528 -25.96 29.55 -21.04
CA PHE A 528 -26.70 29.69 -19.79
C PHE A 528 -27.34 31.08 -19.76
N VAL A 529 -28.60 31.15 -19.35
CA VAL A 529 -29.33 32.41 -19.14
C VAL A 529 -29.17 32.78 -17.65
N PRO A 530 -28.15 33.57 -17.26
CA PRO A 530 -28.03 34.03 -15.88
C PRO A 530 -29.24 34.90 -15.47
N GLU A 531 -29.95 35.55 -16.39
CA GLU A 531 -31.02 36.51 -16.06
C GLU A 531 -32.12 35.94 -15.15
N ALA A 532 -32.57 34.69 -15.36
CA ALA A 532 -33.60 34.05 -14.54
C ALA A 532 -33.14 33.75 -13.09
N VAL A 533 -31.84 33.70 -12.87
CA VAL A 533 -31.25 33.43 -11.55
C VAL A 533 -31.16 34.72 -10.72
N PHE A 534 -30.96 35.85 -11.39
CA PHE A 534 -30.79 37.17 -10.78
C PHE A 534 -32.13 37.92 -10.64
N SER A 535 -33.12 37.62 -11.48
CA SER A 535 -34.51 38.08 -11.30
C SER A 535 -35.06 37.68 -9.93
N ASP A 536 -34.81 36.45 -9.48
CA ASP A 536 -35.25 35.98 -8.16
C ASP A 536 -34.63 36.78 -6.99
N VAL A 537 -33.41 37.31 -7.16
CA VAL A 537 -32.74 38.15 -6.15
C VAL A 537 -33.40 39.54 -6.12
N LYS A 538 -33.67 40.09 -7.30
CA LYS A 538 -34.36 41.37 -7.46
C LYS A 538 -35.78 41.30 -6.89
N ASP A 539 -36.54 40.26 -7.24
CA ASP A 539 -37.89 40.01 -6.74
C ASP A 539 -37.89 39.86 -5.20
N TRP A 540 -36.88 39.22 -4.63
CA TRP A 540 -36.75 39.09 -3.17
C TRP A 540 -36.49 40.44 -2.49
N VAL A 541 -35.59 41.26 -3.02
CA VAL A 541 -35.29 42.60 -2.48
C VAL A 541 -36.50 43.53 -2.58
N GLU A 542 -37.23 43.47 -3.70
CA GLU A 542 -38.47 44.21 -3.92
C GLU A 542 -39.59 43.76 -2.97
N GLN A 543 -39.74 42.44 -2.74
CA GLN A 543 -40.69 41.89 -1.78
C GLN A 543 -40.40 42.30 -0.32
N GLN A 544 -39.12 42.48 0.04
CA GLN A 544 -38.72 42.93 1.38
C GLN A 544 -38.84 44.45 1.57
N ARG A 545 -39.27 45.21 0.55
CA ARG A 545 -39.48 46.67 0.62
C ARG A 545 -38.28 47.43 1.18
N LEU A 546 -37.05 46.99 0.87
CA LEU A 546 -35.83 47.62 1.38
C LEU A 546 -35.67 49.10 0.95
N TYR A 547 -36.45 49.53 -0.05
CA TYR A 547 -36.52 50.90 -0.59
C TYR A 547 -37.58 51.79 0.01
N GLU A 548 -38.58 51.22 0.67
CA GLU A 548 -39.65 52.01 1.26
C GLU A 548 -39.10 52.60 2.55
N THR A 549 -38.62 53.85 2.46
CA THR A 549 -38.63 54.71 3.63
C THR A 549 -40.05 54.67 4.16
N SER A 550 -40.23 54.22 5.39
CA SER A 550 -41.54 54.14 6.03
C SER A 550 -42.08 55.56 6.22
N CYS A 551 -42.64 56.14 5.16
CA CYS A 551 -43.66 57.16 5.23
C CYS A 551 -44.98 56.45 5.54
N CYS A 552 -45.14 56.05 6.79
CA CYS A 552 -46.44 55.74 7.38
C CYS A 552 -46.49 56.40 8.76
N VAL A 553 -47.01 57.63 8.73
CA VAL A 553 -47.72 58.41 9.76
C VAL A 553 -47.21 58.35 11.19
#